data_AF-A0A088MVD0-F1
#
_entry.id   AF-A0A088MVD0-F1
#
_cell.length_a   1.000
_cell.length_b   1.000
_cell.length_c   1.000
_cell.angle_alpha   90.00
_cell.angle_beta   90.00
_cell.angle_gamma   90.00
#
_symmetry.space_group_name_H-M   'P 1'
#
loop_
_entity.id
_entity.type
_entity.pdbx_description
1 polymer ?
#
loop_
_entity_poly.entity_id
_entity_poly.type
_entity_poly.pdbx_seq_one_letter_code
_entity_poly.pdbx_strand_id
1 'polypeptide(L)'
;VKSFLNILDNLSIRCPVKECDEEILHGKYGQHLSGHKEMKDRELYSYINKGGRPRQHLLSLTRRAQKHRLRELKRQVKAFAEKEEGGDIKAVCMTLFLLALRAKNEHKQADELEAIMQGRGSGLHPAVCLAIRINTFLSCSQYHKMYRT
;
A
#
# COMPACT_ATOMS: atom_id res chain seq x y z
N VAL A 1 53.33 25.92 13.92
CA VAL A 1 52.78 24.80 13.10
C VAL A 1 51.60 25.24 12.23
N LYS A 2 51.61 26.47 11.68
CA LYS A 2 50.60 26.98 10.71
C LYS A 2 51.15 27.07 9.27
N SER A 3 52.43 26.78 9.04
CA SER A 3 53.09 27.00 7.75
C SER A 3 52.82 25.90 6.73
N PHE A 4 52.85 24.63 7.13
CA PHE A 4 52.75 23.51 6.19
C PHE A 4 51.35 23.39 5.55
N LEU A 5 50.29 23.54 6.34
CA LEU A 5 48.92 23.52 5.83
C LEU A 5 48.66 24.70 4.87
N ASN A 6 49.16 25.89 5.20
CA ASN A 6 49.07 27.05 4.30
C ASN A 6 49.84 26.82 2.99
N ILE A 7 50.98 26.12 3.02
CA ILE A 7 51.71 25.78 1.79
C ILE A 7 50.90 24.79 0.95
N LEU A 8 50.34 23.74 1.58
CA LEU A 8 49.50 22.76 0.89
C LEU A 8 48.25 23.40 0.27
N ASP A 9 47.55 24.27 0.99
CA ASP A 9 46.32 24.91 0.51
C ASP A 9 46.54 25.87 -0.67
N ASN A 10 47.78 26.36 -0.84
CA ASN A 10 48.16 27.23 -1.96
C ASN A 10 48.73 26.45 -3.17
N LEU A 11 48.81 25.12 -3.12
CA LEU A 11 49.17 24.33 -4.29
C LEU A 11 48.04 24.35 -5.33
N SER A 12 48.37 24.62 -6.58
CA SER A 12 47.42 24.52 -7.70
C SER A 12 47.26 23.06 -8.13
N ILE A 13 46.02 22.64 -8.31
CA ILE A 13 45.63 21.29 -8.73
C ILE A 13 44.66 21.43 -9.89
N ARG A 14 44.91 20.69 -10.97
CA ARG A 14 43.99 20.64 -12.10
C ARG A 14 42.78 19.77 -11.76
N CYS A 15 41.58 20.25 -12.07
CA CYS A 15 40.36 19.48 -11.84
C CYS A 15 40.35 18.18 -12.67
N PRO A 16 40.04 17.01 -12.08
CA PRO A 16 39.96 15.74 -12.81
C PRO A 16 38.60 15.51 -13.50
N VAL A 17 37.63 16.42 -13.35
CA VAL A 17 36.29 16.30 -13.94
C VAL A 17 36.38 16.52 -15.47
N LYS A 18 35.80 15.61 -16.25
CA LYS A 18 35.75 15.73 -17.72
C LYS A 18 35.07 17.04 -18.10
N GLU A 19 35.65 17.78 -19.05
CA GLU A 19 35.18 19.10 -19.52
C GLU A 19 35.38 20.25 -18.52
N CYS A 20 36.16 20.05 -17.45
CA CYS A 20 36.62 21.13 -16.57
C CYS A 20 38.15 21.24 -16.63
N ASP A 21 38.66 22.30 -17.27
CA ASP A 21 40.10 22.56 -17.41
C ASP A 21 40.65 23.58 -16.39
N GLU A 22 39.92 23.83 -15.30
CA GLU A 22 40.33 24.80 -14.29
C GLU A 22 41.46 24.28 -13.38
N GLU A 23 42.44 25.13 -13.11
CA GLU A 23 43.44 24.95 -12.06
C GLU A 23 42.97 25.65 -10.78
N ILE A 24 42.73 24.88 -9.72
CA ILE A 24 42.19 25.37 -8.46
C ILE A 24 43.20 25.15 -7.33
N LEU A 25 43.28 26.10 -6.42
CA LEU A 25 44.06 25.94 -5.19
C LEU A 25 43.47 24.80 -4.33
N HIS A 26 44.33 23.95 -3.78
CA HIS A 26 43.94 22.81 -2.94
C HIS A 26 42.94 23.20 -1.85
N GLY A 27 43.13 24.35 -1.18
CA GLY A 27 42.22 24.82 -0.13
C GLY A 27 40.79 25.14 -0.61
N LYS A 28 40.59 25.39 -1.91
CA LYS A 28 39.27 25.67 -2.52
C LYS A 28 38.70 24.50 -3.34
N TYR A 29 39.46 23.41 -3.45
CA TYR A 29 39.10 22.25 -4.26
C TYR A 29 37.75 21.63 -3.85
N GLY A 30 37.47 21.58 -2.54
CA GLY A 30 36.19 21.04 -2.04
C GLY A 30 34.95 21.85 -2.45
N GLN A 31 35.05 23.18 -2.49
CA GLN A 31 33.96 24.06 -2.96
C GLN A 31 33.76 23.91 -4.47
N HIS A 32 34.85 23.89 -5.24
CA HIS A 32 34.81 23.71 -6.68
C HIS A 32 34.15 22.36 -7.07
N LEU A 33 34.54 21.25 -6.44
CA LEU A 33 33.91 19.94 -6.66
C LEU A 33 32.42 19.89 -6.27
N SER A 34 32.00 20.68 -5.29
CA SER A 34 30.59 20.77 -4.90
C SER A 34 29.76 21.46 -5.98
N GLY A 35 30.29 22.47 -6.67
CA GLY A 35 29.64 23.10 -7.82
C GLY A 35 29.40 22.13 -8.99
N HIS A 36 30.35 21.22 -9.26
CA HIS A 36 30.16 20.15 -10.24
C HIS A 36 29.04 19.18 -9.86
N LYS A 37 28.90 18.86 -8.57
CA LYS A 37 27.79 18.02 -8.10
C LYS A 37 26.44 18.71 -8.31
N GLU A 38 26.34 20.00 -8.00
CA GLU A 38 25.11 20.78 -8.17
C GLU A 38 24.72 20.97 -9.64
N MET A 39 25.68 21.21 -10.53
CA MET A 39 25.39 21.28 -11.98
C MET A 39 24.95 19.92 -12.53
N LYS A 40 25.63 18.84 -12.14
CA LYS A 40 25.27 17.48 -12.58
C LYS A 40 23.90 17.04 -12.07
N ASP A 41 23.51 17.43 -10.85
CA ASP A 41 22.16 17.19 -10.31
C ASP A 41 21.08 18.02 -11.02
N ARG A 42 21.38 19.28 -11.36
CA ARG A 42 20.48 20.16 -12.13
C ARG A 42 20.23 19.65 -13.54
N GLU A 43 21.27 19.14 -14.22
CA GLU A 43 21.17 18.66 -15.59
C GLU A 43 20.48 17.29 -15.71
N LEU A 44 20.56 16.45 -14.68
CA LEU A 44 20.07 15.06 -14.78
C LEU A 44 18.61 14.87 -14.33
N TYR A 45 18.08 15.63 -13.37
CA TYR A 45 16.72 15.35 -12.84
C TYR A 45 15.99 16.57 -12.28
N SER A 46 15.48 17.42 -13.17
CA SER A 46 14.31 18.23 -12.82
C SER A 46 13.06 17.35 -12.89
N TYR A 47 12.46 17.00 -11.75
CA TYR A 47 11.19 16.28 -11.72
C TYR A 47 10.07 17.13 -12.35
N ILE A 48 9.63 16.76 -13.55
CA ILE A 48 8.49 17.40 -14.22
C ILE A 48 7.21 16.64 -13.88
N ASN A 49 6.25 17.30 -13.24
CA ASN A 49 4.95 16.72 -12.95
C ASN A 49 4.18 16.47 -14.26
N LYS A 50 3.93 15.20 -14.59
CA LYS A 50 3.22 14.77 -15.80
C LYS A 50 1.69 14.94 -15.73
N GLY A 51 1.16 15.50 -14.64
CA GLY A 51 -0.27 15.70 -14.42
C GLY A 51 -1.03 14.39 -14.20
N GLY A 52 -2.34 14.42 -14.50
CA GLY A 52 -3.25 13.28 -14.38
C GLY A 52 -4.34 13.47 -13.32
N ARG A 53 -5.35 12.60 -13.36
CA ARG A 53 -6.48 12.67 -12.42
C ARG A 53 -6.04 12.34 -10.99
N PRO A 54 -6.35 13.18 -9.99
CA PRO A 54 -6.05 12.89 -8.59
C PRO A 54 -6.63 11.54 -8.15
N ARG A 55 -5.83 10.77 -7.41
CA ARG A 55 -6.25 9.47 -6.89
C ARG A 55 -7.20 9.67 -5.72
N GLN A 56 -8.40 9.09 -5.82
CA GLN A 56 -9.36 9.05 -4.73
C GLN A 56 -9.05 7.90 -3.76
N HIS A 57 -9.58 8.01 -2.54
CA HIS A 57 -9.52 6.96 -1.53
C HIS A 57 -10.26 5.69 -2.01
N LEU A 58 -9.76 4.51 -1.67
CA LEU A 58 -10.29 3.25 -2.20
C LEU A 58 -11.77 3.03 -1.84
N LEU A 59 -12.18 3.43 -0.63
CA LEU A 59 -13.54 3.25 -0.14
C LEU A 59 -14.56 4.18 -0.82
N SER A 60 -14.13 5.27 -1.47
CA SER A 60 -15.03 6.16 -2.21
C SER A 60 -15.23 5.74 -3.67
N LEU A 61 -14.56 4.67 -4.12
CA LEU A 61 -14.60 4.21 -5.51
C LEU A 61 -15.72 3.21 -5.76
N THR A 62 -16.22 3.17 -7.00
CA THR A 62 -17.14 2.13 -7.46
C THR A 62 -16.48 0.75 -7.44
N ARG A 63 -17.27 -0.34 -7.40
CA ARG A 63 -16.74 -1.72 -7.41
C ARG A 63 -15.81 -1.99 -8.60
N ARG A 64 -16.12 -1.46 -9.78
CA ARG A 64 -15.27 -1.60 -10.99
C ARG A 64 -13.93 -0.89 -10.82
N ALA A 65 -13.95 0.32 -10.26
CA ALA A 65 -12.73 1.09 -10.00
C ALA A 65 -11.88 0.42 -8.89
N GLN A 66 -12.48 -0.04 -7.80
CA GLN A 66 -11.77 -0.81 -6.75
C GLN A 66 -11.09 -2.06 -7.33
N LYS A 67 -11.81 -2.85 -8.15
CA LYS A 67 -11.25 -4.01 -8.86
C LYS A 67 -10.03 -3.62 -9.70
N HIS A 68 -10.12 -2.54 -10.46
CA HIS A 68 -9.00 -2.08 -11.28
C HIS A 68 -7.81 -1.60 -10.44
N ARG A 69 -8.06 -0.90 -9.33
CA ARG A 69 -7.05 -0.37 -8.40
C ARG A 69 -6.29 -1.48 -7.67
N LEU A 70 -7.00 -2.53 -7.27
CA LEU A 70 -6.45 -3.67 -6.55
C LEU A 70 -5.99 -4.82 -7.47
N ARG A 71 -5.99 -4.63 -8.80
CA ARG A 71 -5.74 -5.72 -9.75
C ARG A 71 -4.42 -6.44 -9.53
N GLU A 72 -3.38 -5.70 -9.14
CA GLU A 72 -2.04 -6.26 -8.99
C GLU A 72 -1.91 -7.02 -7.68
N LEU A 73 -2.35 -6.42 -6.56
CA LEU A 73 -2.46 -7.11 -5.28
C LEU A 73 -3.31 -8.38 -5.40
N LYS A 74 -4.43 -8.32 -6.14
CA LYS A 74 -5.27 -9.49 -6.38
C LYS A 74 -4.51 -10.62 -7.07
N ARG A 75 -3.63 -10.32 -8.04
CA ARG A 75 -2.81 -11.34 -8.71
C ARG A 75 -1.80 -11.95 -7.75
N GLN A 76 -1.14 -11.12 -6.93
CA GLN A 76 -0.18 -11.58 -5.93
C GLN A 76 -0.86 -12.51 -4.90
N VAL A 77 -2.00 -12.11 -4.35
CA VAL A 77 -2.76 -12.94 -3.39
C VAL A 77 -3.24 -14.24 -4.04
N LYS A 78 -3.65 -14.19 -5.31
CA LYS A 78 -4.05 -15.40 -6.04
C LYS A 78 -2.88 -16.37 -6.22
N ALA A 79 -1.72 -15.87 -6.64
CA ALA A 79 -0.51 -16.68 -6.80
C ALA A 79 -0.05 -17.28 -5.47
N PHE A 80 -0.15 -16.52 -4.38
CA PHE A 80 0.13 -17.01 -3.03
C PHE A 80 -0.84 -18.12 -2.62
N ALA A 81 -2.15 -17.90 -2.78
CA ALA A 81 -3.16 -18.88 -2.40
C ALA A 81 -3.02 -20.18 -3.20
N GLU A 82 -2.73 -20.11 -4.50
CA GLU A 82 -2.48 -21.29 -5.35
C GLU A 82 -1.28 -22.11 -4.87
N LYS A 83 -0.24 -21.44 -4.35
CA LYS A 83 0.99 -22.11 -3.92
C LYS A 83 0.88 -22.71 -2.52
N GLU A 84 0.28 -21.99 -1.58
CA GLU A 84 0.35 -22.34 -0.15
C GLU A 84 -0.96 -22.91 0.40
N GLU A 85 -2.11 -22.53 -0.17
CA GLU A 85 -3.44 -22.75 0.44
C GLU A 85 -4.43 -23.43 -0.52
N GLY A 86 -3.93 -24.19 -1.51
CA GLY A 86 -4.75 -24.93 -2.47
C GLY A 86 -5.68 -24.06 -3.34
N GLY A 87 -5.39 -22.76 -3.44
CA GLY A 87 -6.20 -21.79 -4.17
C GLY A 87 -7.35 -21.16 -3.38
N ASP A 88 -7.48 -21.38 -2.06
CA ASP A 88 -8.53 -20.75 -1.25
C ASP A 88 -8.26 -19.26 -0.96
N ILE A 89 -8.51 -18.43 -1.98
CA ILE A 89 -8.37 -16.97 -1.89
C ILE A 89 -9.29 -16.39 -0.81
N LYS A 90 -10.46 -17.00 -0.56
CA LYS A 90 -11.43 -16.46 0.40
C LYS A 90 -10.87 -16.59 1.81
N ALA A 91 -10.41 -17.78 2.21
CA ALA A 91 -9.79 -17.99 3.51
C ALA A 91 -8.58 -17.07 3.71
N VAL A 92 -7.67 -17.01 2.73
CA VAL A 92 -6.49 -16.13 2.78
C VAL A 92 -6.87 -14.67 3.02
N CYS A 93 -7.80 -14.13 2.23
CA CYS A 93 -8.22 -12.73 2.38
C CYS A 93 -8.91 -12.47 3.73
N MET A 94 -9.72 -13.41 4.21
CA MET A 94 -10.38 -13.28 5.51
C MET A 94 -9.36 -13.25 6.66
N THR A 95 -8.41 -14.18 6.66
CA THR A 95 -7.35 -14.23 7.68
C THR A 95 -6.50 -12.96 7.66
N LEU A 96 -6.08 -12.49 6.48
CA LEU A 96 -5.34 -11.22 6.36
C LEU A 96 -6.11 -10.04 6.94
N PHE A 97 -7.42 -9.96 6.69
CA PHE A 97 -8.25 -8.87 7.20
C PHE A 97 -8.45 -8.96 8.71
N LEU A 98 -8.65 -10.15 9.28
CA LEU A 98 -8.73 -10.36 10.72
C LEU A 98 -7.44 -9.97 11.44
N LEU A 99 -6.29 -10.38 10.89
CA LEU A 99 -4.98 -9.98 11.42
C LEU A 99 -4.79 -8.45 11.34
N ALA A 100 -5.24 -7.81 10.26
CA ALA A 100 -5.17 -6.36 10.12
C ALA A 100 -6.05 -5.63 11.15
N LEU A 101 -7.26 -6.13 11.45
CA LEU A 101 -8.12 -5.58 12.51
C LEU A 101 -7.47 -5.74 13.89
N ARG A 102 -6.94 -6.92 14.20
CA ARG A 102 -6.24 -7.17 15.47
C ARG A 102 -4.98 -6.31 15.62
N ALA A 103 -4.19 -6.14 14.55
CA ALA A 103 -3.03 -5.27 14.55
C ALA A 103 -3.38 -3.78 14.75
N LYS A 104 -4.61 -3.39 14.40
CA LYS A 104 -5.17 -2.06 14.69
C LYS A 104 -5.83 -1.95 16.06
N ASN A 105 -5.77 -2.99 16.88
CA ASN A 105 -6.47 -3.12 18.17
C ASN A 105 -8.01 -3.08 18.06
N GLU A 106 -8.57 -3.41 16.89
CA GLU A 106 -10.02 -3.49 16.65
C GLU A 106 -10.56 -4.90 16.96
N HIS A 107 -10.26 -5.41 18.16
CA HIS A 107 -10.58 -6.79 18.55
C HIS A 107 -12.08 -7.11 18.46
N LYS A 108 -12.95 -6.19 18.92
CA LYS A 108 -14.40 -6.36 18.85
C LYS A 108 -14.89 -6.58 17.41
N GLN A 109 -14.38 -5.82 16.44
CA GLN A 109 -14.78 -5.97 15.04
C GLN A 109 -14.25 -7.27 14.44
N ALA A 110 -13.05 -7.70 14.84
CA ALA A 110 -12.50 -8.98 14.41
C ALA A 110 -13.36 -10.16 14.92
N ASP A 111 -13.77 -10.11 16.19
CA ASP A 111 -14.60 -11.16 16.80
C ASP A 111 -16.01 -11.20 16.18
N GLU A 112 -16.61 -10.04 15.91
CA GLU A 112 -17.88 -9.92 15.19
C GLU A 112 -17.77 -10.51 13.77
N LEU A 113 -16.67 -10.23 13.07
CA LEU A 113 -16.44 -10.77 11.73
C LEU A 113 -16.25 -12.28 11.73
N GLU A 114 -15.50 -12.83 12.70
CA GLU A 114 -15.33 -14.28 12.86
C GLU A 114 -16.67 -14.97 13.16
N ALA A 115 -17.52 -14.38 13.99
CA ALA A 115 -18.86 -14.89 14.25
C ALA A 115 -19.69 -14.96 12.95
N ILE A 116 -19.64 -13.90 12.12
CA ILE A 116 -20.32 -13.89 10.81
C ILE A 116 -19.76 -14.99 9.90
N MET A 117 -18.43 -15.18 9.86
CA MET A 117 -17.80 -16.23 9.05
C MET A 117 -18.23 -17.64 9.46
N GLN A 118 -18.44 -17.88 10.75
CA GLN A 118 -18.90 -19.16 11.30
C GLN A 118 -20.42 -19.37 11.16
N GLY A 119 -21.14 -18.45 10.50
CA GLY A 119 -22.59 -18.53 10.37
C GLY A 119 -23.36 -18.20 11.66
N ARG A 120 -22.69 -17.58 12.63
CA ARG A 120 -23.25 -17.06 13.89
C ARG A 120 -23.56 -15.56 13.83
N GLY A 121 -23.58 -14.99 12.62
CA GLY A 121 -23.93 -13.58 12.41
C GLY A 121 -25.42 -13.30 12.62
N SER A 122 -25.84 -12.09 12.27
CA SER A 122 -27.24 -11.66 12.39
C SER A 122 -28.24 -12.42 11.50
N GLY A 123 -27.74 -13.09 10.44
CA GLY A 123 -28.56 -13.94 9.59
C GLY A 123 -28.84 -15.28 10.27
N LEU A 124 -30.12 -15.56 10.54
CA LEU A 124 -30.55 -16.87 11.04
C LEU A 124 -30.23 -17.97 10.03
N HIS A 125 -29.71 -19.10 10.52
CA HIS A 125 -29.46 -20.26 9.67
C HIS A 125 -30.76 -20.72 8.99
N PRO A 126 -30.76 -21.14 7.71
CA PRO A 126 -31.98 -21.53 7.00
C PRO A 126 -32.83 -22.59 7.71
N ALA A 127 -32.19 -23.52 8.43
CA ALA A 127 -32.89 -24.51 9.25
C ALA A 127 -33.64 -23.88 10.43
N VAL A 128 -33.08 -22.84 11.06
CA VAL A 128 -33.73 -22.07 12.13
C VAL A 128 -34.88 -21.25 11.56
N CYS A 129 -34.70 -20.62 10.40
CA CYS A 129 -35.77 -19.94 9.67
C CYS A 129 -36.94 -20.88 9.34
N LEU A 130 -36.65 -22.09 8.88
CA LEU A 130 -37.65 -23.12 8.59
C LEU A 130 -38.36 -23.58 9.88
N ALA A 131 -37.61 -23.80 10.96
CA ALA A 131 -38.17 -24.16 12.26
C ALA A 131 -39.12 -23.07 12.79
N ILE A 132 -38.71 -21.80 12.73
CA ILE A 132 -39.57 -20.68 13.09
C ILE A 132 -40.84 -20.70 12.24
N ARG A 133 -40.71 -20.78 10.90
CA ARG A 133 -41.88 -20.79 10.00
C ARG A 133 -42.88 -21.88 10.34
N ILE A 134 -42.41 -23.10 10.53
CA ILE A 134 -43.24 -24.27 10.82
C ILE A 134 -43.87 -24.13 12.22
N ASN A 135 -43.07 -23.78 13.23
CA ASN A 135 -43.53 -23.71 14.62
C ASN A 135 -44.48 -22.52 14.90
N THR A 136 -44.43 -21.47 14.08
CA THR A 136 -45.37 -20.34 14.16
C THR A 136 -46.51 -20.43 13.15
N PHE A 137 -46.67 -21.59 12.48
CA PHE A 137 -47.73 -21.87 11.51
C PHE A 137 -47.83 -20.83 10.38
N LEU A 138 -46.70 -20.23 9.99
CA LEU A 138 -46.65 -19.28 8.88
C LEU A 138 -46.70 -20.05 7.55
N SER A 139 -47.70 -19.75 6.72
CA SER A 139 -47.70 -20.18 5.32
C SER A 139 -46.50 -19.60 4.57
N CYS A 140 -46.08 -20.25 3.47
CA CYS A 140 -45.00 -19.75 2.62
C CYS A 140 -45.22 -18.29 2.18
N SER A 141 -46.46 -17.93 1.83
CA SER A 141 -46.83 -16.57 1.42
C SER A 141 -46.74 -15.56 2.57
N GLN A 142 -47.18 -15.92 3.78
CA GLN A 142 -47.04 -15.06 4.96
C GLN A 142 -45.57 -14.86 5.34
N TYR A 143 -44.79 -15.94 5.36
CA TYR A 143 -43.35 -15.88 5.64
C TYR A 143 -42.59 -15.04 4.61
N HIS A 144 -42.92 -15.16 3.32
CA HIS A 144 -42.32 -14.34 2.28
C HIS A 144 -42.66 -12.84 2.45
N LYS A 145 -43.91 -12.51 2.80
CA LYS A 145 -44.29 -11.13 3.12
C LYS A 145 -43.51 -10.60 4.32
N MET A 146 -43.40 -11.40 5.39
CA MET A 146 -42.64 -11.06 6.59
C MET A 146 -41.15 -10.85 6.28
N TYR A 147 -40.53 -11.72 5.48
CA TYR A 147 -39.11 -11.61 5.11
C TYR A 147 -38.81 -10.41 4.22
N ARG A 148 -39.79 -9.99 3.40
CA ARG A 148 -39.64 -8.85 2.49
C ARG A 148 -39.88 -7.50 3.17
N THR A 149 -40.66 -7.48 4.24
CA THR A 149 -40.94 -6.28 5.04
C THR A 149 -39.73 -5.93 5.89
#